data_AF-A0A2G9SDD5-F1
#
_entry.id   AF-A0A2G9SDD5-F1
#
_cell.length_a   1.000
_cell.length_b   1.000
_cell.length_c   1.000
_cell.angle_alpha   90.00
_cell.angle_beta   90.00
_cell.angle_gamma   90.00
#
_symmetry.space_group_name_H-M   'P 1'
#
loop_
_entity.id
_entity.type
_entity.pdbx_description
1 polymer ?
#
loop_
_entity_poly.entity_id
_entity_poly.type
_entity_poly.pdbx_seq_one_letter_code
_entity_poly.pdbx_strand_id
1 'polypeptide(L)'
;MGLVLQVKIPSHDDLLETNAITDHQKDRLDPPYHISSIHELDLFRCISPLKFCSDFRPYFTIHDSEFKEYTTRTQAPPSLLLGVTNPFFIKTLQHWPHILRVGEPRISGDLPKQVKLKKLTKLKTLDTKTGMYTSYKPFLHKDKTLIKQLLKGLQKRLPSSTLSLLLQKHLFELTQSFMLPLERYIGSLMPHHSSITPWKNPPQVRPFQQEELMKMLEHTGPQFSSTIKGDWMGLYRRFLKSPHFDGWYRHKQREMREKLETAHLNVICEANIGAWIKNKSEVEIVDLVLKLRDKLLRAHRQQLPISSTSLDKLRLHIDEVIHSLPEDLQSILHPQ
;
A
#
# COMPACT_ATOMS: atom_id res chain seq x y z
N MET A 1 32.23 0.45 -12.98
CA MET A 1 31.23 -0.64 -13.03
C MET A 1 29.88 -0.05 -12.68
N GLY A 2 28.84 -0.25 -13.50
CA GLY A 2 27.52 0.38 -13.31
C GLY A 2 26.55 -0.53 -12.56
N LEU A 3 25.64 0.06 -11.79
CA LEU A 3 24.53 -0.65 -11.13
C LEU A 3 23.48 -1.04 -12.18
N VAL A 4 23.08 -2.31 -12.20
CA VAL A 4 21.95 -2.78 -13.00
C VAL A 4 20.80 -3.07 -12.05
N LEU A 5 19.70 -2.35 -12.20
CA LEU A 5 18.45 -2.64 -11.51
C LEU A 5 17.59 -3.49 -12.45
N GLN A 6 17.34 -4.74 -12.11
CA GLN A 6 16.38 -5.58 -12.83
C GLN A 6 15.05 -5.54 -12.09
N VAL A 7 14.04 -5.05 -12.77
CA VAL A 7 12.71 -4.86 -12.20
C VAL A 7 11.77 -5.80 -12.92
N LYS A 8 11.04 -6.65 -12.21
CA LYS A 8 9.90 -7.34 -12.79
C LYS A 8 8.61 -6.72 -12.30
N ILE A 9 8.02 -5.89 -13.14
CA ILE A 9 6.60 -5.53 -13.06
C ILE A 9 5.90 -6.43 -14.09
N PRO A 10 4.94 -7.26 -13.70
CA PRO A 10 4.37 -8.19 -14.66
C PRO A 10 3.60 -7.41 -15.74
N SER A 11 3.72 -7.82 -17.00
CA SER A 11 3.28 -7.09 -18.20
C SER A 11 1.78 -7.23 -18.51
N HIS A 12 1.27 -6.46 -19.48
CA HIS A 12 -0.13 -6.55 -19.97
C HIS A 12 -0.53 -7.97 -20.38
N ASP A 13 0.42 -8.72 -20.95
CA ASP A 13 0.19 -10.05 -21.51
C ASP A 13 0.48 -11.16 -20.48
N ASP A 14 0.92 -10.80 -19.26
CA ASP A 14 1.20 -11.76 -18.19
C ASP A 14 -0.11 -12.12 -17.48
N LEU A 15 -0.54 -13.38 -17.63
CA LEU A 15 -1.54 -14.02 -16.77
C LEU A 15 -1.00 -14.00 -15.34
N LEU A 16 -1.58 -13.14 -14.50
CA LEU A 16 -1.40 -13.26 -13.06
C LEU A 16 -2.19 -14.51 -12.67
N GLU A 17 -1.51 -15.64 -12.50
CA GLU A 17 -2.13 -16.82 -11.92
C GLU A 17 -2.77 -16.40 -10.60
N THR A 18 -4.07 -16.67 -10.48
CA THR A 18 -4.83 -16.53 -9.25
C THR A 18 -4.34 -17.62 -8.30
N ASN A 19 -3.15 -17.42 -7.73
CA ASN A 19 -2.84 -18.11 -6.50
C ASN A 19 -3.85 -17.57 -5.50
N ALA A 20 -4.69 -18.49 -5.00
CA ALA A 20 -5.58 -18.24 -3.90
C ALA A 20 -4.86 -17.42 -2.84
N ILE A 21 -5.60 -16.61 -2.11
CA ILE A 21 -5.13 -15.92 -0.91
C ILE A 21 -4.74 -17.01 0.10
N THR A 22 -3.57 -17.60 -0.08
CA THR A 22 -2.94 -18.46 0.92
C THR A 22 -2.32 -17.49 1.90
N ASP A 23 -2.87 -17.54 3.11
CA ASP A 23 -2.43 -16.83 4.30
C ASP A 23 -0.99 -17.24 4.63
N HIS A 24 -0.02 -16.71 3.88
CA HIS A 24 1.35 -16.69 4.32
C HIS A 24 1.49 -15.49 5.24
N GLN A 25 1.12 -15.73 6.51
CA GLN A 25 1.57 -14.96 7.67
C GLN A 25 3.09 -15.08 7.81
N LYS A 26 3.83 -14.50 6.87
CA LYS A 26 5.20 -14.11 7.12
C LYS A 26 5.12 -12.61 7.29
N ASP A 27 5.32 -12.14 8.52
CA ASP A 27 5.46 -10.73 8.87
C ASP A 27 6.20 -10.00 7.75
N ARG A 28 5.42 -9.35 6.89
CA ARG A 28 5.95 -8.45 5.88
C ARG A 28 6.26 -7.18 6.64
N LEU A 29 7.46 -7.16 7.24
CA LEU A 29 8.03 -5.98 7.86
C LEU A 29 7.87 -4.79 6.91
N ASP A 30 7.63 -3.62 7.50
CA ASP A 30 7.81 -2.34 6.82
C ASP A 30 9.13 -2.35 6.02
N PRO A 31 9.19 -1.68 4.85
CA PRO A 31 10.38 -1.70 4.01
C PRO A 31 11.61 -1.39 4.87
N PRO A 32 12.68 -2.20 4.80
CA PRO A 32 13.81 -2.09 5.71
C PRO A 32 14.32 -0.65 5.71
N TYR A 33 14.49 -0.08 6.91
CA TYR A 33 15.03 1.27 7.16
C TYR A 33 16.43 1.50 6.55
N HIS A 34 17.05 0.47 5.98
CA HIS A 34 18.28 0.54 5.21
C HIS A 34 18.03 0.30 3.72
N ILE A 35 17.56 1.35 3.03
CA ILE A 35 17.69 1.43 1.57
C ILE A 35 19.13 1.82 1.30
N SER A 36 19.88 0.94 0.65
CA SER A 36 21.34 0.99 0.64
C SER A 36 21.94 1.83 -0.48
N SER A 37 21.14 2.26 -1.48
CA SER A 37 21.59 3.27 -2.45
C SER A 37 20.58 4.40 -2.68
N ILE A 38 21.07 5.62 -2.90
CA ILE A 38 20.28 6.85 -3.13
C ILE A 38 19.29 6.66 -4.29
N HIS A 39 19.66 5.86 -5.30
CA HIS A 39 18.86 5.61 -6.49
C HIS A 39 17.63 4.73 -6.26
N GLU A 40 17.68 3.84 -5.26
CA GLU A 40 16.55 2.96 -4.91
C GLU A 40 15.45 3.75 -4.21
N LEU A 41 15.83 4.63 -3.29
CA LEU A 41 14.91 5.53 -2.60
C LEU A 41 14.18 6.44 -3.61
N ASP A 42 14.89 6.92 -4.62
CA ASP A 42 14.29 7.74 -5.66
C ASP A 42 13.29 6.96 -6.52
N LEU A 43 13.51 5.66 -6.77
CA LEU A 43 12.56 4.82 -7.49
C LEU A 43 11.26 4.61 -6.69
N PHE A 44 11.35 4.38 -5.38
CA PHE A 44 10.15 4.27 -4.55
C PHE A 44 9.41 5.60 -4.39
N ARG A 45 10.13 6.72 -4.35
CA ARG A 45 9.51 8.06 -4.36
C ARG A 45 8.69 8.33 -5.62
N CYS A 46 9.01 7.68 -6.75
CA CYS A 46 8.26 7.83 -7.99
C CYS A 46 6.82 7.30 -7.93
N ILE A 47 6.49 6.45 -6.96
CA ILE A 47 5.13 5.96 -6.74
C ILE A 47 4.47 6.57 -5.50
N SER A 48 5.09 7.56 -4.85
CA SER A 48 4.49 8.26 -3.71
C SER A 48 3.14 8.89 -4.09
N PRO A 49 2.11 8.88 -3.21
CA PRO A 49 2.09 8.41 -1.81
C PRO A 49 1.94 6.88 -1.64
N LEU A 50 1.80 6.13 -2.74
CA LEU A 50 1.57 4.69 -2.67
C LEU A 50 2.84 4.02 -2.15
N LYS A 51 2.70 3.19 -1.12
CA LYS A 51 3.82 2.41 -0.59
C LYS A 51 4.18 1.27 -1.54
N PHE A 52 5.48 1.02 -1.68
CA PHE A 52 5.95 -0.18 -2.37
C PHE A 52 5.64 -1.40 -1.49
N CYS A 53 4.90 -2.38 -2.01
CA CYS A 53 4.50 -3.59 -1.26
C CYS A 53 4.91 -4.88 -1.99
N SER A 54 6.00 -4.83 -2.75
CA SER A 54 6.61 -6.00 -3.37
C SER A 54 7.97 -6.28 -2.76
N ASP A 55 8.54 -7.44 -3.05
CA ASP A 55 9.86 -7.79 -2.55
C ASP A 55 10.93 -6.95 -3.25
N PHE A 56 11.96 -6.59 -2.48
CA PHE A 56 13.07 -5.79 -2.95
C PHE A 56 14.39 -6.35 -2.40
N ARG A 57 15.36 -6.56 -3.28
CA ARG A 57 16.73 -7.00 -2.93
C ARG A 57 17.72 -6.01 -3.54
N PRO A 58 18.27 -5.06 -2.78
CA PRO A 58 19.16 -4.01 -3.31
C PRO A 58 20.50 -4.56 -3.83
N TYR A 59 20.99 -5.65 -3.22
CA TYR A 59 22.23 -6.31 -3.62
C TYR A 59 22.01 -7.81 -3.68
N PHE A 60 21.68 -8.29 -4.88
CA PHE A 60 21.50 -9.70 -5.17
C PHE A 60 22.72 -10.26 -5.89
N THR A 61 23.14 -11.45 -5.48
CA THR A 61 24.37 -12.13 -5.89
C THR A 61 24.07 -13.57 -6.30
N ILE A 62 25.06 -14.22 -6.90
CA ILE A 62 24.96 -15.64 -7.27
C ILE A 62 25.01 -16.59 -6.06
N HIS A 63 25.36 -16.07 -4.89
CA HIS A 63 25.53 -16.84 -3.66
C HIS A 63 24.28 -16.81 -2.77
N ASP A 64 23.29 -15.99 -3.10
CA ASP A 64 22.01 -15.96 -2.39
C ASP A 64 21.25 -17.28 -2.57
N SER A 65 20.62 -17.75 -1.49
CA SER A 65 19.88 -19.02 -1.48
C SER A 65 18.78 -19.09 -2.54
N GLU A 66 18.17 -17.95 -2.83
CA GLU A 66 17.05 -17.76 -3.75
C GLU A 66 17.51 -17.63 -5.22
N PHE A 67 18.82 -17.66 -5.50
CA PHE A 67 19.36 -17.53 -6.86
C PHE A 67 18.77 -18.54 -7.85
N LYS A 68 18.65 -19.82 -7.45
CA LYS A 68 18.07 -20.85 -8.31
C LYS A 68 16.60 -20.59 -8.60
N GLU A 69 15.84 -20.12 -7.60
CA GLU A 69 14.43 -19.80 -7.73
C GLU A 69 14.22 -18.65 -8.73
N TYR A 70 14.93 -17.53 -8.56
CA TYR A 70 14.73 -16.34 -9.39
C TYR A 70 15.24 -16.46 -10.82
N THR A 71 16.18 -17.38 -11.07
CA THR A 71 16.76 -17.61 -12.40
C THR A 71 16.05 -18.71 -13.20
N THR A 72 15.12 -19.42 -12.57
CA THR A 72 14.35 -20.50 -13.20
C THR A 72 13.32 -19.92 -14.18
N ARG A 73 13.16 -20.58 -15.34
CA ARG A 73 12.23 -20.16 -16.42
C ARG A 73 10.84 -20.78 -16.35
N THR A 74 10.66 -21.80 -15.52
CA THR A 74 9.45 -22.65 -15.50
C THR A 74 8.34 -22.08 -14.62
N GLN A 75 8.66 -21.21 -13.67
CA GLN A 75 7.68 -20.52 -12.83
C GLN A 75 7.65 -19.05 -13.19
N ALA A 76 6.50 -18.40 -13.06
CA ALA A 76 6.43 -16.94 -13.19
C ALA A 76 7.15 -16.31 -11.99
N PRO A 77 8.27 -15.58 -12.16
CA PRO A 77 8.95 -15.00 -11.02
C PRO A 77 8.05 -14.03 -10.24
N PRO A 78 8.21 -13.94 -8.91
CA PRO A 78 7.42 -13.07 -8.05
C PRO A 78 7.53 -11.59 -8.46
N SER A 79 6.62 -10.75 -7.98
CA SER A 79 6.75 -9.29 -8.11
C SER A 79 7.96 -8.85 -7.28
N LEU A 80 9.06 -8.50 -7.97
CA LEU A 80 10.37 -8.38 -7.34
C LEU A 80 11.23 -7.33 -8.06
N LEU A 81 11.91 -6.51 -7.26
CA LEU A 81 12.94 -5.60 -7.69
C LEU A 81 14.31 -6.10 -7.22
N LEU A 82 15.21 -6.38 -8.16
CA LEU A 82 16.57 -6.84 -7.90
C LEU A 82 17.59 -5.76 -8.29
N GLY A 83 18.43 -5.35 -7.34
CA GLY A 83 19.66 -4.62 -7.61
C GLY A 83 20.82 -5.58 -7.75
N VAL A 84 21.52 -5.50 -8.87
CA VAL A 84 22.67 -6.35 -9.19
C VAL A 84 23.81 -5.50 -9.75
N THR A 85 25.04 -5.81 -9.37
CA THR A 85 26.24 -5.11 -9.86
C THR A 85 26.96 -5.91 -10.95
N ASN A 86 26.71 -7.22 -11.02
CA ASN A 86 27.38 -8.13 -11.96
C ASN A 86 26.61 -8.19 -13.31
N PRO A 87 27.25 -7.82 -14.45
CA PRO A 87 26.65 -7.92 -15.77
C PRO A 87 26.17 -9.33 -16.16
N PHE A 88 26.66 -10.38 -15.49
CA PHE A 88 26.18 -11.75 -15.64
C PHE A 88 24.64 -11.85 -15.61
N PHE A 89 23.99 -11.12 -14.70
CA PHE A 89 22.54 -11.13 -14.54
C PHE A 89 21.76 -10.62 -15.75
N ILE A 90 22.38 -9.83 -16.64
CA ILE A 90 21.76 -9.40 -17.90
C ILE A 90 21.43 -10.61 -18.79
N LYS A 91 22.33 -11.62 -18.84
CA LYS A 91 22.09 -12.86 -19.60
C LYS A 91 21.17 -13.80 -18.86
N THR A 92 21.42 -13.97 -17.57
CA THR A 92 20.71 -14.94 -16.74
C THR A 92 19.23 -14.59 -16.60
N LEU A 93 18.93 -13.30 -16.39
CA LEU A 93 17.58 -12.76 -16.25
C LEU A 93 17.09 -12.05 -17.53
N GLN A 94 17.62 -12.39 -18.70
CA GLN A 94 17.20 -11.80 -19.99
C GLN A 94 15.71 -12.03 -20.32
N HIS A 95 15.10 -13.01 -19.66
CA HIS A 95 13.69 -13.37 -19.82
C HIS A 95 12.76 -12.47 -18.98
N TRP A 96 13.32 -11.64 -18.10
CA TRP A 96 12.54 -10.71 -17.28
C TRP A 96 12.03 -9.53 -18.11
N PRO A 97 10.82 -9.01 -17.82
CA PRO A 97 10.16 -8.02 -18.67
C PRO A 97 10.79 -6.63 -18.61
N HIS A 98 11.54 -6.28 -17.55
CA HIS A 98 12.24 -5.00 -17.47
C HIS A 98 13.67 -5.08 -16.93
N ILE A 99 14.53 -4.26 -17.51
CA ILE A 99 15.91 -4.06 -17.11
C ILE A 99 16.20 -2.56 -17.14
N LEU A 100 16.54 -2.00 -15.98
CA LEU A 100 17.00 -0.62 -15.84
C LEU A 100 18.51 -0.62 -15.61
N ARG A 101 19.28 -0.25 -16.64
CA ARG A 101 20.73 -0.05 -16.46
C ARG A 101 20.98 1.38 -16.04
N VAL A 102 21.44 1.57 -14.82
CA VAL A 102 21.88 2.86 -14.28
C VAL A 102 23.38 2.99 -14.56
N GLY A 103 23.82 4.18 -14.94
CA GLY A 103 25.22 4.48 -15.21
C GLY A 103 25.50 5.92 -14.88
N GLU A 104 26.78 6.30 -14.89
CA GLU A 104 27.18 7.66 -14.55
C GLU A 104 26.47 8.69 -15.45
N PRO A 105 26.01 9.81 -14.85
CA PRO A 105 25.41 10.88 -15.62
C PRO A 105 26.45 11.42 -16.61
N ARG A 106 26.14 11.37 -17.91
CA ARG A 106 27.02 11.96 -18.92
C ARG A 106 26.97 13.48 -18.78
N ILE A 107 28.00 14.08 -18.22
CA ILE A 107 28.13 15.54 -18.04
C ILE A 107 28.53 16.22 -19.37
N SER A 108 28.99 15.47 -20.36
CA SER A 108 29.59 16.02 -21.59
C SER A 108 28.77 15.72 -22.85
N GLY A 109 28.25 16.78 -23.48
CA GLY A 109 27.93 16.92 -24.93
C GLY A 109 26.80 16.09 -25.56
N ASP A 110 26.50 14.91 -25.04
CA ASP A 110 25.70 13.90 -25.74
C ASP A 110 24.39 13.58 -25.00
N LEU A 111 23.68 14.64 -24.58
CA LEU A 111 22.34 14.52 -24.01
C LEU A 111 21.40 13.97 -25.08
N PRO A 112 20.60 12.92 -24.78
CA PRO A 112 19.72 12.35 -25.77
C PRO A 112 18.67 13.37 -26.20
N LYS A 113 18.62 13.68 -27.50
CA LYS A 113 17.56 14.51 -28.12
C LYS A 113 16.17 13.91 -27.91
N GLN A 114 16.09 12.62 -27.61
CA GLN A 114 14.84 11.91 -27.36
C GLN A 114 15.02 10.75 -26.38
N VAL A 115 14.09 10.62 -25.42
CA VAL A 115 13.96 9.44 -24.57
C VAL A 115 13.24 8.34 -25.37
N LYS A 116 13.95 7.27 -25.73
CA LYS A 116 13.40 6.09 -26.41
C LYS A 116 13.47 4.87 -25.49
N LEU A 117 12.35 4.15 -25.36
CA LEU A 117 12.32 2.82 -24.73
C LEU A 117 12.98 1.83 -25.68
N LYS A 118 13.85 0.98 -25.14
CA LYS A 118 14.55 -0.03 -25.90
C LYS A 118 13.82 -1.36 -25.78
N LYS A 119 13.59 -2.03 -26.92
CA LYS A 119 13.03 -3.39 -26.94
C LYS A 119 14.08 -4.37 -26.40
N LEU A 120 13.60 -5.45 -25.77
CA LEU A 120 14.44 -6.47 -25.13
C LEU A 120 15.08 -7.45 -26.14
N THR A 121 14.81 -7.30 -27.44
CA THR A 121 15.23 -8.25 -28.48
C THR A 121 16.77 -8.31 -28.62
N LYS A 122 17.36 -9.46 -28.25
CA LYS A 122 18.78 -9.84 -28.35
C LYS A 122 19.77 -8.86 -27.71
N LEU A 123 19.60 -8.58 -26.42
CA LEU A 123 20.60 -7.84 -25.62
C LEU A 123 21.92 -8.63 -25.52
N LYS A 124 23.00 -8.11 -26.11
CA LYS A 124 24.36 -8.58 -25.85
C LYS A 124 24.81 -8.08 -24.47
N THR A 125 25.34 -8.97 -23.63
CA THR A 125 25.71 -8.73 -22.22
C THR A 125 26.62 -7.53 -21.98
N LEU A 126 27.50 -7.20 -22.93
CA LEU A 126 28.54 -6.18 -22.79
C LEU A 126 28.14 -4.80 -23.36
N ASP A 127 27.16 -4.74 -24.27
CA ASP A 127 26.85 -3.52 -25.06
C ASP A 127 25.62 -2.74 -24.57
N THR A 128 25.00 -3.15 -23.46
CA THR A 128 23.75 -2.51 -23.01
C THR A 128 24.03 -1.08 -22.55
N LYS A 129 23.70 -0.05 -23.33
CA LYS A 129 23.85 1.34 -22.86
C LYS A 129 22.90 1.63 -21.69
N THR A 130 23.25 2.58 -20.81
CA THR A 130 22.36 3.13 -19.76
C THR A 130 20.94 3.40 -20.31
N GLY A 131 19.92 3.08 -19.52
CA GLY A 131 18.52 3.29 -19.85
C GLY A 131 17.61 2.10 -19.52
N MET A 132 16.32 2.28 -19.82
CA MET A 132 15.26 1.31 -19.57
C MET A 132 15.02 0.40 -20.79
N TYR A 133 15.10 -0.90 -20.58
CA TYR A 133 14.72 -1.95 -21.52
C TYR A 133 13.47 -2.62 -21.00
N THR A 134 12.42 -2.69 -21.81
CA THR A 134 11.12 -3.15 -21.35
C THR A 134 10.32 -3.79 -22.47
N SER A 135 9.66 -4.92 -22.19
CA SER A 135 8.62 -5.50 -23.05
C SER A 135 7.23 -4.95 -22.73
N TYR A 136 7.06 -4.27 -21.59
CA TYR A 136 5.78 -3.73 -21.15
C TYR A 136 5.21 -2.67 -22.09
N LYS A 137 3.93 -2.84 -22.38
CA LYS A 137 3.08 -1.88 -23.08
C LYS A 137 2.39 -1.01 -22.02
N PRO A 138 2.66 0.30 -21.97
CA PRO A 138 2.06 1.16 -20.97
C PRO A 138 0.57 1.38 -21.23
N PHE A 139 -0.24 1.34 -20.17
CA PHE A 139 -1.66 1.73 -20.22
C PHE A 139 -1.82 3.22 -20.50
N LEU A 140 -0.96 4.05 -19.91
CA LEU A 140 -1.01 5.51 -20.01
C LEU A 140 0.01 6.05 -21.00
N HIS A 141 -0.35 7.14 -21.68
CA HIS A 141 0.57 7.83 -22.56
C HIS A 141 1.61 8.63 -21.78
N LYS A 142 2.80 8.76 -22.37
CA LYS A 142 3.85 9.62 -21.82
C LYS A 142 3.43 11.09 -21.86
N ASP A 143 3.69 11.82 -20.77
CA ASP A 143 3.55 13.27 -20.78
C ASP A 143 4.69 13.91 -21.59
N LYS A 144 4.35 14.34 -22.81
CA LYS A 144 5.29 15.01 -23.71
C LYS A 144 5.72 16.38 -23.18
N THR A 145 4.91 17.03 -22.36
CA THR A 145 5.19 18.37 -21.81
C THR A 145 6.25 18.29 -20.73
N LEU A 146 6.06 17.39 -19.75
CA LEU A 146 7.06 17.08 -18.73
C LEU A 146 8.39 16.65 -19.36
N ILE A 147 8.37 15.73 -20.34
CA ILE A 147 9.59 15.27 -21.00
C ILE A 147 10.35 16.44 -21.66
N LYS A 148 9.64 17.35 -22.34
CA LYS A 148 10.25 18.54 -22.94
C LYS A 148 10.84 19.47 -21.88
N GLN A 149 10.14 19.68 -20.77
CA GLN A 149 10.63 20.50 -19.66
C GLN A 149 11.90 19.91 -19.03
N LEU A 150 11.93 18.60 -18.76
CA LEU A 150 13.10 17.90 -18.23
C LEU A 150 14.29 17.98 -19.20
N LEU A 151 14.07 17.71 -20.49
CA LEU A 151 15.14 17.82 -21.50
C LEU A 151 15.69 19.24 -21.62
N LYS A 152 14.82 20.26 -21.60
CA LYS A 152 15.23 21.67 -21.62
C LYS A 152 16.00 22.04 -20.34
N GLY A 153 15.58 21.51 -19.20
CA GLY A 153 16.27 21.72 -17.93
C GLY A 153 17.67 21.09 -17.89
N LEU A 154 17.82 19.88 -18.46
CA LEU A 154 19.14 19.24 -18.63
C LEU A 154 20.04 20.05 -19.58
N GLN A 155 19.50 20.54 -20.70
CA GLN A 155 20.25 21.39 -21.63
C GLN A 155 20.72 22.70 -20.98
N LYS A 156 19.88 23.27 -20.11
CA LYS A 156 20.20 24.47 -19.32
C LYS A 156 21.10 24.19 -18.10
N ARG A 157 21.57 22.95 -17.91
CA ARG A 157 22.37 22.52 -16.76
C ARG A 157 21.75 22.92 -15.41
N LEU A 158 20.43 22.80 -15.29
CA LEU A 158 19.76 23.00 -14.01
C LEU A 158 20.24 21.96 -12.98
N PRO A 159 20.25 22.30 -11.68
CA PRO A 159 20.57 21.34 -10.62
C PRO A 159 19.72 20.08 -10.71
N SER A 160 20.33 18.92 -10.46
CA SER A 160 19.64 17.63 -10.45
C SER A 160 18.49 17.59 -9.46
N SER A 161 18.61 18.29 -8.33
CA SER A 161 17.57 18.44 -7.31
C SER A 161 16.30 19.11 -7.86
N THR A 162 16.44 20.17 -8.65
CA THR A 162 15.31 20.88 -9.28
C THR A 162 14.56 19.98 -10.27
N LEU A 163 15.30 19.24 -11.10
CA LEU A 163 14.71 18.30 -12.06
C LEU A 163 14.04 17.11 -11.35
N SER A 164 14.65 16.63 -10.27
CA SER A 164 14.10 15.56 -9.44
C SER A 164 12.80 16.02 -8.77
N LEU A 165 12.75 17.24 -8.23
CA LEU A 165 11.54 17.80 -7.62
C LEU A 165 10.42 17.96 -8.65
N LEU A 166 10.72 18.44 -9.85
CA LEU A 166 9.74 18.53 -10.94
C LEU A 166 9.13 17.16 -11.28
N LEU A 167 9.98 16.15 -11.40
CA LEU A 167 9.54 14.77 -11.68
C LEU A 167 8.72 14.20 -10.52
N GLN A 168 9.20 14.34 -9.29
CA GLN A 168 8.53 13.83 -8.09
C GLN A 168 7.16 14.47 -7.90
N LYS A 169 7.05 15.80 -8.06
CA LYS A 169 5.77 16.52 -7.99
C LYS A 169 4.77 15.98 -9.01
N HIS A 170 5.20 15.85 -10.27
CA HIS A 170 4.33 15.34 -11.33
C HIS A 170 3.86 13.91 -11.05
N LEU A 171 4.76 13.01 -10.66
CA LEU A 171 4.41 11.62 -10.37
C LEU A 171 3.55 11.49 -9.11
N PHE A 172 3.77 12.34 -8.12
CA PHE A 172 2.92 12.41 -6.92
C PHE A 172 1.50 12.82 -7.29
N GLU A 173 1.33 13.92 -8.04
CA GLU A 173 0.01 14.38 -8.50
C GLU A 173 -0.70 13.32 -9.34
N LEU A 174 0.05 12.62 -10.21
CA LEU A 174 -0.49 11.53 -11.02
C LEU A 174 -0.96 10.36 -10.16
N THR A 175 -0.15 9.95 -9.19
CA THR A 175 -0.49 8.85 -8.28
C THR A 175 -1.67 9.24 -7.37
N GLN A 176 -1.73 10.47 -6.88
CA GLN A 176 -2.87 11.00 -6.13
C GLN A 176 -4.15 10.96 -6.97
N SER A 177 -4.09 11.45 -8.21
CA SER A 177 -5.23 11.40 -9.13
C SER A 177 -5.70 9.97 -9.38
N PHE A 178 -4.78 9.00 -9.43
CA PHE A 178 -5.10 7.58 -9.57
C PHE A 178 -5.71 6.97 -8.29
N MET A 179 -5.17 7.31 -7.11
CA MET A 179 -5.63 6.71 -5.85
C MET A 179 -6.91 7.34 -5.31
N LEU A 180 -7.16 8.62 -5.58
CA LEU A 180 -8.28 9.37 -4.99
C LEU A 180 -9.66 8.73 -5.23
N PRO A 181 -10.04 8.28 -6.45
CA PRO A 181 -11.32 7.60 -6.64
C PRO A 181 -11.42 6.29 -5.85
N LEU A 182 -10.32 5.56 -5.72
CA LEU A 182 -10.25 4.32 -4.96
C LEU A 182 -10.40 4.59 -3.46
N GLU A 183 -9.77 5.64 -2.94
CA GLU A 183 -9.94 6.07 -1.55
C GLU A 183 -11.37 6.51 -1.25
N ARG A 184 -12.02 7.23 -2.17
CA ARG A 184 -13.44 7.59 -2.07
C ARG A 184 -14.32 6.35 -2.04
N TYR A 185 -14.05 5.36 -2.88
CA TYR A 185 -14.77 4.08 -2.86
C TYR A 185 -14.66 3.41 -1.50
N ILE A 186 -13.42 3.22 -1.02
CA ILE A 186 -13.18 2.59 0.27
C ILE A 186 -13.83 3.36 1.41
N GLY A 187 -13.75 4.69 1.40
CA GLY A 187 -14.45 5.53 2.38
C GLY A 187 -15.96 5.33 2.35
N SER A 188 -16.56 5.08 1.18
CA SER A 188 -18.00 4.81 1.08
C SER A 188 -18.39 3.46 1.69
N LEU A 189 -17.46 2.51 1.86
CA LEU A 189 -17.73 1.23 2.50
C LEU A 189 -17.89 1.34 4.03
N MET A 190 -17.47 2.47 4.61
CA MET A 190 -17.66 2.73 6.04
C MET A 190 -19.14 2.80 6.40
N PRO A 191 -19.55 2.20 7.54
CA PRO A 191 -20.91 2.34 8.04
C PRO A 191 -21.16 3.78 8.50
N HIS A 192 -22.42 4.22 8.42
CA HIS A 192 -22.81 5.54 8.91
C HIS A 192 -22.63 5.63 10.43
N HIS A 193 -22.17 6.79 10.92
CA HIS A 193 -21.95 7.00 12.35
C HIS A 193 -23.21 6.80 13.20
N SER A 194 -24.39 7.08 12.64
CA SER A 194 -25.70 6.87 13.29
C SER A 194 -26.05 5.39 13.51
N SER A 195 -25.40 4.46 12.81
CA SER A 195 -25.61 3.02 12.98
C SER A 195 -24.79 2.41 14.12
N ILE A 196 -23.83 3.18 14.66
CA ILE A 196 -22.98 2.75 15.77
C ILE A 196 -23.78 2.94 17.07
N THR A 197 -24.03 1.84 17.79
CA THR A 197 -24.80 1.86 19.05
C THR A 197 -23.97 1.32 20.21
N PRO A 198 -24.16 1.81 21.45
CA PRO A 198 -23.26 1.49 22.56
C PRO A 198 -23.21 -0.01 22.89
N TRP A 199 -24.39 -0.63 22.99
CA TRP A 199 -24.54 -1.96 23.60
C TRP A 199 -24.68 -3.10 22.58
N LYS A 200 -24.41 -2.84 21.30
CA LYS A 200 -24.35 -3.84 20.24
C LYS A 200 -22.95 -3.89 19.64
N ASN A 201 -22.67 -4.94 18.88
CA ASN A 201 -21.43 -5.01 18.11
C ASN A 201 -21.37 -3.86 17.10
N PRO A 202 -20.16 -3.30 16.85
CA PRO A 202 -20.01 -2.25 15.87
C PRO A 202 -20.40 -2.79 14.48
N PRO A 203 -21.06 -1.97 13.64
CA PRO A 203 -21.45 -2.37 12.30
C PRO A 203 -20.22 -2.73 11.45
N GLN A 204 -20.31 -3.78 10.63
CA GLN A 204 -19.18 -4.20 9.82
C GLN A 204 -18.97 -3.27 8.62
N VAL A 205 -17.70 -3.09 8.22
CA VAL A 205 -17.35 -2.41 6.97
C VAL A 205 -17.86 -3.24 5.80
N ARG A 206 -18.50 -2.61 4.82
CA ARG A 206 -19.01 -3.32 3.64
C ARG A 206 -17.86 -3.98 2.86
N PRO A 207 -18.05 -5.19 2.31
CA PRO A 207 -17.01 -5.85 1.54
C PRO A 207 -16.70 -5.04 0.26
N PHE A 208 -15.45 -5.07 -0.17
CA PHE A 208 -15.03 -4.45 -1.42
C PHE A 208 -15.61 -5.21 -2.62
N GLN A 209 -16.23 -4.50 -3.55
CA GLN A 209 -16.76 -5.07 -4.80
C GLN A 209 -16.10 -4.40 -6.01
N GLN A 210 -15.42 -5.21 -6.82
CA GLN A 210 -14.67 -4.70 -7.97
C GLN A 210 -15.60 -4.06 -9.00
N GLU A 211 -16.75 -4.67 -9.28
CA GLU A 211 -17.71 -4.24 -10.29
C GLU A 211 -18.29 -2.86 -9.96
N GLU A 212 -18.61 -2.62 -8.69
CA GLU A 212 -19.12 -1.32 -8.21
C GLU A 212 -18.05 -0.23 -8.36
N LEU A 213 -16.80 -0.53 -7.97
CA LEU A 213 -15.68 0.37 -8.20
C LEU A 213 -15.51 0.70 -9.68
N MET A 214 -15.50 -0.31 -10.56
CA MET A 214 -15.31 -0.07 -12.00
C MET A 214 -16.44 0.80 -12.57
N LYS A 215 -17.69 0.57 -12.17
CA LYS A 215 -18.84 1.40 -12.58
C LYS A 215 -18.73 2.84 -12.09
N MET A 216 -18.24 3.04 -10.86
CA MET A 216 -17.99 4.38 -10.33
C MET A 216 -16.89 5.09 -11.14
N LEU A 217 -15.79 4.41 -11.44
CA LEU A 217 -14.66 4.94 -12.20
C LEU A 217 -15.02 5.40 -13.62
N GLU A 218 -16.05 4.82 -14.24
CA GLU A 218 -16.55 5.30 -15.55
C GLU A 218 -16.98 6.77 -15.50
N HIS A 219 -17.47 7.24 -14.35
CA HIS A 219 -18.06 8.57 -14.17
C HIS A 219 -17.19 9.52 -13.33
N THR A 220 -16.31 8.98 -12.48
CA THR A 220 -15.50 9.78 -11.53
C THR A 220 -14.00 9.48 -11.61
N GLY A 221 -13.58 8.72 -12.62
CA GLY A 221 -12.20 8.27 -12.74
C GLY A 221 -11.19 9.38 -13.10
N PRO A 222 -9.89 9.06 -13.05
CA PRO A 222 -8.81 10.01 -13.28
C PRO A 222 -8.81 10.61 -14.69
N GLN A 223 -9.51 10.02 -15.64
CA GLN A 223 -9.66 10.55 -17.00
C GLN A 223 -10.29 11.95 -17.04
N PHE A 224 -11.01 12.35 -15.99
CA PHE A 224 -11.64 13.68 -15.89
C PHE A 224 -10.77 14.73 -15.20
N SER A 225 -9.81 14.30 -14.36
CA SER A 225 -8.95 15.21 -13.57
C SER A 225 -7.50 15.24 -14.05
N SER A 226 -7.01 14.16 -14.66
CA SER A 226 -5.62 14.02 -15.11
C SER A 226 -5.43 14.54 -16.53
N THR A 227 -4.31 15.21 -16.77
CA THR A 227 -3.88 15.62 -18.11
C THR A 227 -3.40 14.44 -18.96
N ILE A 228 -3.13 13.29 -18.34
CA ILE A 228 -2.61 12.10 -19.00
C ILE A 228 -3.77 11.25 -19.56
N LYS A 229 -3.65 10.95 -20.86
CA LYS A 229 -4.58 10.09 -21.59
C LYS A 229 -4.08 8.65 -21.63
N GLY A 230 -4.99 7.70 -21.79
CA GLY A 230 -4.69 6.28 -21.96
C GLY A 230 -5.77 5.39 -21.34
N ASP A 231 -5.47 4.11 -21.20
CA ASP A 231 -6.37 3.12 -20.63
C ASP A 231 -6.29 3.09 -19.10
N TRP A 232 -6.93 4.07 -18.46
CA TRP A 232 -7.05 4.13 -17.00
C TRP A 232 -7.76 2.90 -16.43
N MET A 233 -8.78 2.38 -17.12
CA MET A 233 -9.57 1.24 -16.65
C MET A 233 -8.74 -0.06 -16.65
N GLY A 234 -7.95 -0.30 -17.70
CA GLY A 234 -6.98 -1.39 -17.73
C GLY A 234 -5.92 -1.27 -16.64
N LEU A 235 -5.46 -0.05 -16.36
CA LEU A 235 -4.53 0.19 -15.26
C LEU A 235 -5.13 -0.18 -13.89
N TYR A 236 -6.39 0.22 -13.61
CA TYR A 236 -7.07 -0.19 -12.37
C TYR A 236 -7.23 -1.70 -12.28
N ARG A 237 -7.72 -2.36 -13.35
CA ARG A 237 -7.85 -3.83 -13.37
C ARG A 237 -6.53 -4.54 -13.10
N ARG A 238 -5.42 -3.97 -13.59
CA ARG A 238 -4.08 -4.51 -13.32
C ARG A 238 -3.64 -4.25 -11.89
N PHE A 239 -3.89 -3.05 -11.38
CA PHE A 239 -3.52 -2.63 -10.04
C PHE A 239 -4.21 -3.47 -8.97
N LEU A 240 -5.51 -3.76 -9.12
CA LEU A 240 -6.29 -4.57 -8.16
C LEU A 240 -5.74 -5.99 -7.99
N LYS A 241 -5.02 -6.51 -9.00
CA LYS A 241 -4.37 -7.82 -8.95
C LYS A 241 -2.92 -7.77 -8.47
N SER A 242 -2.42 -6.58 -8.13
CA SER A 242 -1.03 -6.36 -7.75
C SER A 242 -0.83 -6.45 -6.23
N PRO A 243 0.37 -6.82 -5.76
CA PRO A 243 0.68 -6.81 -4.33
C PRO A 243 0.64 -5.40 -3.72
N HIS A 244 0.78 -4.35 -4.53
CA HIS A 244 0.63 -2.96 -4.09
C HIS A 244 -0.79 -2.65 -3.64
N PHE A 245 -1.80 -3.14 -4.37
CA PHE A 245 -3.19 -2.99 -3.95
C PHE A 245 -3.47 -3.80 -2.69
N ASP A 246 -3.01 -5.05 -2.61
CA ASP A 246 -3.18 -5.89 -1.41
C ASP A 246 -2.62 -5.21 -0.16
N GLY A 247 -1.37 -4.73 -0.22
CA GLY A 247 -0.73 -4.01 0.89
C GLY A 247 -1.47 -2.72 1.26
N TRP A 248 -1.84 -1.91 0.27
CA TRP A 248 -2.61 -0.68 0.49
C TRP A 248 -4.00 -0.96 1.08
N TYR A 249 -4.72 -1.97 0.57
CA TYR A 249 -6.07 -2.31 0.98
C TYR A 249 -6.09 -2.85 2.42
N ARG A 250 -5.15 -3.72 2.79
CA ARG A 250 -5.00 -4.19 4.18
C ARG A 250 -4.74 -3.04 5.14
N HIS A 251 -3.89 -2.09 4.76
CA HIS A 251 -3.63 -0.90 5.56
C HIS A 251 -4.90 -0.06 5.73
N LYS A 252 -5.66 0.18 4.65
CA LYS A 252 -6.93 0.91 4.73
C LYS A 252 -8.00 0.19 5.54
N GLN A 253 -8.09 -1.13 5.43
CA GLN A 253 -8.99 -1.91 6.28
C GLN A 253 -8.63 -1.80 7.76
N ARG A 254 -7.34 -1.77 8.10
CA ARG A 254 -6.88 -1.55 9.47
C ARG A 254 -7.30 -0.16 9.97
N GLU A 255 -7.02 0.89 9.20
CA GLU A 255 -7.39 2.27 9.51
C GLU A 255 -8.91 2.42 9.72
N MET A 256 -9.71 1.78 8.87
CA MET A 256 -11.17 1.78 8.99
C MET A 256 -11.67 1.04 10.24
N ARG A 257 -11.08 -0.10 10.58
CA ARG A 257 -11.42 -0.84 11.81
C ARG A 257 -11.07 -0.03 13.06
N GLU A 258 -9.89 0.55 13.13
CA GLU A 258 -9.46 1.39 14.25
C GLU A 258 -10.38 2.61 14.43
N LYS A 259 -10.78 3.27 13.34
CA LYS A 259 -11.76 4.38 13.38
C LYS A 259 -13.12 3.94 13.91
N LEU A 260 -13.61 2.78 13.45
CA LEU A 260 -14.89 2.23 13.88
C LEU A 260 -14.86 1.82 15.36
N GLU A 261 -13.79 1.17 15.81
CA GLU A 261 -13.60 0.79 17.21
C GLU A 261 -13.51 2.02 18.12
N THR A 262 -12.77 3.05 17.69
CA THR A 262 -12.68 4.34 18.37
C THR A 262 -14.05 5.01 18.48
N ALA A 263 -14.79 5.09 17.36
CA ALA A 263 -16.14 5.66 17.34
C ALA A 263 -17.09 4.89 18.25
N HIS A 264 -17.04 3.55 18.24
CA HIS A 264 -17.88 2.72 19.11
C HIS A 264 -17.54 2.91 20.58
N LEU A 265 -16.26 2.99 20.94
CA LEU A 265 -15.82 3.27 22.30
C LEU A 265 -16.32 4.63 22.79
N ASN A 266 -16.23 5.68 21.96
CA ASN A 266 -16.76 6.99 22.31
C ASN A 266 -18.27 6.95 22.58
N VAL A 267 -19.03 6.23 21.73
CA VAL A 267 -20.48 6.05 21.93
C VAL A 267 -20.79 5.29 23.22
N ILE A 268 -19.96 4.32 23.63
CA ILE A 268 -20.10 3.62 24.92
C ILE A 268 -19.81 4.56 26.10
N CYS A 269 -18.77 5.39 26.01
CA CYS A 269 -18.37 6.29 27.09
C CYS A 269 -19.42 7.39 27.36
N GLU A 270 -20.18 7.79 26.36
CA GLU A 270 -21.26 8.79 26.50
C GLU A 270 -22.64 8.16 26.76
N ALA A 271 -22.75 6.84 26.75
CA ALA A 271 -24.02 6.16 26.95
C ALA A 271 -24.40 6.06 28.43
N ASN A 272 -25.69 6.18 28.73
CA ASN A 272 -26.21 6.01 30.08
C ASN A 272 -26.29 4.51 30.44
N ILE A 273 -25.34 4.03 31.25
CA ILE A 273 -25.26 2.62 31.62
C ILE A 273 -26.31 2.22 32.65
N GLY A 274 -26.63 3.09 33.62
CA GLY A 274 -27.66 2.84 34.62
C GLY A 274 -29.05 2.64 34.03
N ALA A 275 -29.39 3.32 32.93
CA ALA A 275 -30.64 3.08 32.20
C ALA A 275 -30.68 1.72 31.49
N TRP A 276 -29.52 1.22 31.04
CA TRP A 276 -29.43 -0.09 30.37
C TRP A 276 -29.55 -1.25 31.36
N ILE A 277 -28.91 -1.14 32.53
CA ILE A 277 -28.89 -2.20 33.56
C ILE A 277 -30.29 -2.58 34.06
N LYS A 278 -31.20 -1.59 34.23
CA LYS A 278 -32.53 -1.78 34.85
C LYS A 278 -33.41 -2.87 34.22
N ASN A 279 -33.21 -3.18 32.94
CA ASN A 279 -34.03 -4.12 32.18
C ASN A 279 -33.23 -5.36 31.72
N LYS A 280 -32.13 -5.68 32.39
CA LYS A 280 -31.18 -6.72 31.98
C LYS A 280 -31.00 -7.80 33.03
N SER A 281 -30.78 -9.01 32.56
CA SER A 281 -30.46 -10.15 33.43
C SER A 281 -29.02 -10.08 33.93
N GLU A 282 -28.73 -10.69 35.09
CA GLU A 282 -27.38 -10.75 35.66
C GLU A 282 -26.36 -11.31 34.66
N VAL A 283 -26.72 -12.33 33.87
CA VAL A 283 -25.85 -12.91 32.84
C VAL A 283 -25.49 -11.89 31.75
N GLU A 284 -26.45 -11.08 31.29
CA GLU A 284 -26.20 -10.02 30.32
C GLU A 284 -25.32 -8.91 30.90
N ILE A 285 -25.51 -8.59 32.18
CA ILE A 285 -24.72 -7.58 32.90
C ILE A 285 -23.27 -8.07 33.05
N VAL A 286 -23.05 -9.33 33.45
CA VAL A 286 -21.73 -9.96 33.53
C VAL A 286 -21.05 -10.00 32.16
N ASP A 287 -21.76 -10.40 31.09
CA ASP A 287 -21.24 -10.39 29.72
C ASP A 287 -20.83 -8.97 29.26
N LEU A 288 -21.60 -7.94 29.65
CA LEU A 288 -21.21 -6.55 29.38
C LEU A 288 -19.91 -6.19 30.08
N VAL A 289 -19.73 -6.53 31.38
CA VAL A 289 -18.48 -6.27 32.11
C VAL A 289 -17.28 -6.89 31.38
N LEU A 290 -17.39 -8.15 30.96
CA LEU A 290 -16.33 -8.84 30.23
C LEU A 290 -16.02 -8.14 28.90
N LYS A 291 -17.05 -7.75 28.14
CA LYS A 291 -16.89 -7.01 26.88
C LYS A 291 -16.25 -5.65 27.05
N LEU A 292 -16.63 -4.88 28.09
CA LEU A 292 -16.06 -3.56 28.37
C LEU A 292 -14.59 -3.67 28.80
N ARG A 293 -14.23 -4.67 29.59
CA ARG A 293 -12.83 -4.95 29.96
C ARG A 293 -11.97 -5.33 28.77
N ASP A 294 -12.45 -6.24 27.94
CA ASP A 294 -11.77 -6.64 26.70
C ASP A 294 -11.58 -5.44 25.75
N LYS A 295 -12.59 -4.58 25.64
CA LYS A 295 -12.51 -3.30 24.91
C LYS A 295 -11.47 -2.34 25.48
N LEU A 296 -11.40 -2.18 26.81
CA LEU A 296 -10.41 -1.34 27.48
C LEU A 296 -8.98 -1.88 27.26
N LEU A 297 -8.79 -3.19 27.36
CA LEU A 297 -7.51 -3.86 27.08
C LEU A 297 -7.08 -3.69 25.62
N ARG A 298 -8.00 -3.87 24.66
CA ARG A 298 -7.72 -3.65 23.24
C ARG A 298 -7.35 -2.20 22.96
N ALA A 299 -8.08 -1.24 23.52
CA ALA A 299 -7.77 0.18 23.36
C ALA A 299 -6.34 0.51 23.82
N HIS A 300 -5.88 -0.08 24.94
CA HIS A 300 -4.52 0.10 25.43
C HIS A 300 -3.48 -0.61 24.56
N ARG A 301 -3.72 -1.87 24.16
CA ARG A 301 -2.79 -2.65 23.32
C ARG A 301 -2.61 -2.08 21.92
N GLN A 302 -3.69 -1.60 21.31
CA GLN A 302 -3.70 -1.06 19.96
C GLN A 302 -3.40 0.44 19.91
N GLN A 303 -3.22 1.10 21.06
CA GLN A 303 -3.00 2.54 21.18
C GLN A 303 -4.05 3.35 20.39
N LEU A 304 -5.32 2.98 20.54
CA LEU A 304 -6.41 3.67 19.85
C LEU A 304 -6.43 5.16 20.24
N PRO A 305 -6.71 6.07 19.30
CA PRO A 305 -6.68 7.52 19.53
C PRO A 305 -7.92 7.98 20.32
N ILE A 306 -7.98 7.62 21.60
CA ILE A 306 -9.07 7.94 22.53
C ILE A 306 -8.53 8.85 23.63
N SER A 307 -9.33 9.82 24.07
CA SER A 307 -8.93 10.70 25.18
C SER A 307 -8.84 9.93 26.49
N SER A 308 -7.90 10.34 27.36
CA SER A 308 -7.78 9.78 28.72
C SER A 308 -9.09 9.88 29.50
N THR A 309 -9.81 11.00 29.35
CA THR A 309 -11.11 11.23 29.98
C THR A 309 -12.17 10.20 29.59
N SER A 310 -12.21 9.77 28.33
CA SER A 310 -13.16 8.73 27.88
C SER A 310 -12.80 7.35 28.42
N LEU A 311 -11.50 7.04 28.53
CA LEU A 311 -11.05 5.80 29.16
C LEU A 311 -11.37 5.77 30.66
N ASP A 312 -11.27 6.89 31.36
CA ASP A 312 -11.65 6.99 32.76
C ASP A 312 -13.17 6.86 32.95
N LYS A 313 -13.98 7.48 32.07
CA LYS A 313 -15.44 7.24 32.03
C LYS A 313 -15.77 5.76 31.82
N LEU A 314 -15.06 5.08 30.93
CA LEU A 314 -15.27 3.66 30.67
C LEU A 314 -14.95 2.79 31.90
N ARG A 315 -13.89 3.14 32.65
CA ARG A 315 -13.56 2.48 33.93
C ARG A 315 -14.67 2.68 34.96
N LEU A 316 -15.15 3.92 35.11
CA LEU A 316 -16.27 4.24 36.00
C LEU A 316 -17.54 3.48 35.62
N HIS A 317 -17.84 3.35 34.32
CA HIS A 317 -18.96 2.52 33.84
C HIS A 317 -18.77 1.04 34.21
N ILE A 318 -17.55 0.49 34.08
CA ILE A 318 -17.28 -0.89 34.50
C ILE A 318 -17.54 -1.06 36.00
N ASP A 319 -17.05 -0.12 36.83
CA ASP A 319 -17.25 -0.17 38.26
C ASP A 319 -18.73 -0.04 38.63
N GLU A 320 -19.47 0.90 38.04
CA GLU A 320 -20.91 1.08 38.26
C GLU A 320 -21.71 -0.19 37.93
N VAL A 321 -21.36 -0.87 36.84
CA VAL A 321 -22.00 -2.14 36.44
C VAL A 321 -21.70 -3.24 37.46
N ILE A 322 -20.46 -3.34 37.95
CA ILE A 322 -20.08 -4.35 38.95
C ILE A 322 -20.85 -4.11 40.26
N HIS A 323 -20.92 -2.87 40.75
CA HIS A 323 -21.66 -2.55 41.98
C HIS A 323 -23.18 -2.81 41.87
N SER A 324 -23.72 -2.92 40.65
CA SER A 324 -25.14 -3.25 40.44
C SER A 324 -25.47 -4.75 40.56
N LEU A 325 -24.45 -5.62 40.54
CA LEU A 325 -24.60 -7.07 40.69
C LEU A 325 -24.66 -7.50 42.16
N PRO A 326 -25.17 -8.70 42.50
CA PRO A 326 -25.12 -9.23 43.86
C PRO A 326 -23.67 -9.53 44.33
N GLU A 327 -23.46 -9.60 45.65
CA GLU A 327 -22.13 -9.67 46.28
C GLU A 327 -21.30 -10.90 45.83
N ASP A 328 -21.95 -12.03 45.57
CA ASP A 328 -21.31 -13.26 45.08
C ASP A 328 -20.67 -13.04 43.70
N LEU A 329 -21.38 -12.41 42.77
CA LEU A 329 -20.87 -12.08 41.44
C LEU A 329 -19.86 -10.92 41.47
N GLN A 330 -20.01 -9.95 42.36
CA GLN A 330 -19.03 -8.89 42.58
C GLN A 330 -17.67 -9.46 42.97
N SER A 331 -17.64 -10.42 43.90
CA SER A 331 -16.40 -11.05 44.38
C SER A 331 -15.62 -11.77 43.29
N ILE A 332 -16.32 -12.33 42.29
CA ILE A 332 -15.72 -13.02 41.13
C ILE A 332 -15.21 -12.01 40.09
N LEU A 333 -15.90 -10.87 39.96
CA LEU A 333 -15.58 -9.87 38.94
C LEU A 333 -14.55 -8.85 39.41
N HIS A 334 -14.40 -8.54 40.69
CA HIS A 334 -13.31 -7.66 41.13
C HIS A 334 -11.95 -8.33 40.85
N PRO A 335 -10.99 -7.59 40.27
CA PRO A 335 -9.68 -8.15 40.00
C PRO A 335 -8.98 -8.50 41.32
N GLN A 336 -8.40 -9.70 41.39
CA GLN A 336 -7.27 -9.99 42.29
C GLN A 336 -6.02 -9.24 41.82
#